data_AF-A0A7C4HWE9-F1
#
_entry.id   AF-A0A7C4HWE9-F1
#
_cell.length_a   1.000
_cell.length_b   1.000
_cell.length_c   1.000
_cell.angle_alpha   90.00
_cell.angle_beta   90.00
_cell.angle_gamma   90.00
#
_symmetry.space_group_name_H-M   'P 1'
#
loop_
_entity.id
_entity.type
_entity.pdbx_description
1 polymer ?
#
loop_
_entity_poly.entity_id
_entity_poly.type
_entity_poly.pdbx_seq_one_letter_code
_entity_poly.pdbx_strand_id
1 'polypeptide(L)'
;MASSKKRKTLLDGGGFNLLQRRVSGAHLHPFRPINPGVGGGILKNDSRKISLTAFFAAAYAAGVILFAPISFDPRFQIRVADALLPLSMIFGPPAALGLGLGCSIANLYSGYGIVDVVGGGAANFTACMLAWLIGGGNVKRRFLGCLVETATVTIIVGSYLSLIYEVPIEVSLIGLLVGSLISINILGFALLEALYRRGIKEKYDGK
;
A
#
# COMPACT_ATOMS: atom_id res chain seq x y z
N MET A 1 -64.62 35.03 -13.69
CA MET A 1 -65.71 34.18 -14.23
C MET A 1 -65.61 34.15 -15.75
N ALA A 2 -65.32 32.98 -16.34
CA ALA A 2 -65.53 32.57 -17.74
C ALA A 2 -64.60 31.34 -17.96
N SER A 3 -65.01 30.08 -17.73
CA SER A 3 -66.06 29.26 -18.34
C SER A 3 -65.89 28.95 -19.84
N SER A 4 -65.76 27.64 -20.09
CA SER A 4 -66.14 26.89 -21.30
C SER A 4 -65.19 26.93 -22.50
N LYS A 5 -64.34 25.92 -22.73
CA LYS A 5 -64.66 24.57 -23.26
C LYS A 5 -65.22 24.61 -24.69
N LYS A 6 -64.34 24.48 -25.68
CA LYS A 6 -64.68 23.87 -26.98
C LYS A 6 -63.52 23.02 -27.49
N ARG A 7 -63.77 21.71 -27.55
CA ARG A 7 -62.90 20.68 -28.12
C ARG A 7 -63.01 20.70 -29.66
N LYS A 8 -61.99 20.10 -30.27
CA LYS A 8 -61.92 19.36 -31.56
C LYS A 8 -61.42 20.13 -32.79
N THR A 9 -60.12 19.92 -33.04
CA THR A 9 -59.51 19.51 -34.32
C THR A 9 -58.09 19.03 -33.98
N LEU A 10 -57.91 17.78 -33.54
CA LEU A 10 -57.56 16.62 -34.38
C LEU A 10 -56.58 16.95 -35.52
N LEU A 11 -55.34 16.51 -35.27
CA LEU A 11 -54.45 15.78 -36.19
C LEU A 11 -53.89 16.57 -37.37
N ASP A 12 -52.67 17.08 -37.22
CA ASP A 12 -51.68 16.88 -38.29
C ASP A 12 -50.23 16.83 -37.77
N GLY A 13 -49.41 16.05 -38.46
CA GLY A 13 -48.32 15.24 -37.93
C GLY A 13 -47.07 15.90 -37.35
N GLY A 14 -46.52 15.26 -36.32
CA GLY A 14 -45.20 15.59 -35.76
C GLY A 14 -44.61 14.58 -34.76
N GLY A 15 -45.15 13.36 -34.65
CA GLY A 15 -44.82 12.45 -33.54
C GLY A 15 -44.46 11.01 -33.90
N PHE A 16 -44.31 10.68 -35.18
CA PHE A 16 -44.18 9.29 -35.66
C PHE A 16 -42.78 8.94 -36.17
N ASN A 17 -41.72 9.33 -35.45
CA ASN A 17 -40.34 9.04 -35.85
C ASN A 17 -39.44 8.50 -34.73
N LEU A 18 -40.02 7.93 -33.66
CA LEU A 18 -39.25 7.41 -32.52
C LEU A 18 -39.41 5.90 -32.23
N LEU A 19 -40.22 5.16 -32.99
CA LEU A 19 -40.47 3.73 -32.74
C LEU A 19 -40.17 2.80 -33.91
N GLN A 20 -39.43 3.24 -34.94
CA GLN A 20 -39.09 2.41 -36.09
C GLN A 20 -37.58 2.14 -36.26
N ARG A 21 -36.74 2.60 -35.32
CA ARG A 21 -35.26 2.38 -35.33
C ARG A 21 -34.79 1.18 -34.49
N ARG A 22 -35.66 0.23 -34.15
CA ARG A 22 -35.31 -0.90 -33.26
C ARG A 22 -35.49 -2.30 -33.86
N VAL A 23 -35.41 -2.45 -35.18
CA VAL A 23 -35.25 -3.77 -35.81
C VAL A 23 -34.37 -3.62 -37.05
N SER A 24 -33.08 -3.39 -36.83
CA SER A 24 -32.07 -3.68 -37.86
C SER A 24 -31.24 -4.84 -37.32
N GLY A 25 -31.48 -6.02 -37.89
CA GLY A 25 -30.86 -7.27 -37.50
C GLY A 25 -29.35 -7.18 -37.59
N ALA A 26 -28.69 -7.22 -36.44
CA ALA A 26 -27.28 -7.58 -36.37
C ALA A 26 -27.20 -9.07 -36.70
N HIS A 27 -26.97 -9.38 -37.98
CA HIS A 27 -26.60 -10.72 -38.43
C HIS A 27 -25.24 -11.05 -37.80
N LEU A 28 -25.27 -11.74 -36.66
CA LEU A 28 -24.08 -12.20 -35.96
C LEU A 28 -23.45 -13.35 -36.77
N HIS A 29 -22.22 -13.17 -37.24
CA HIS A 29 -21.46 -14.22 -37.93
C HIS A 29 -21.31 -15.46 -37.02
N PRO A 30 -21.47 -16.69 -37.56
CA PRO A 30 -21.41 -17.95 -36.80
C PRO A 30 -20.04 -18.25 -36.17
N PHE A 31 -19.00 -17.48 -36.51
CA PHE A 31 -17.64 -17.62 -35.98
C PHE A 31 -17.14 -16.38 -35.24
N ARG A 32 -18.03 -15.52 -34.70
CA ARG A 32 -17.55 -14.58 -33.67
C ARG A 32 -17.18 -15.43 -32.45
N PRO A 33 -15.91 -15.43 -31.99
CA PRO A 33 -15.60 -16.05 -30.72
C PRO A 33 -16.46 -15.34 -29.68
N ILE A 34 -17.35 -16.09 -29.03
CA ILE A 34 -17.90 -15.67 -27.75
C ILE A 34 -16.66 -15.50 -26.88
N ASN A 35 -16.26 -14.26 -26.63
CA ASN A 35 -15.18 -13.96 -25.70
C ASN A 35 -15.67 -14.56 -24.38
N PRO A 36 -15.12 -15.70 -23.93
CA PRO A 36 -15.61 -16.32 -22.72
C PRO A 36 -15.21 -15.30 -21.65
N GLY A 37 -16.21 -14.66 -21.06
CA GLY A 37 -16.02 -13.76 -19.94
C GLY A 37 -15.44 -14.57 -18.80
N VAL A 38 -14.13 -14.77 -18.82
CA VAL A 38 -13.36 -15.40 -17.76
C VAL A 38 -13.38 -14.46 -16.57
N GLY A 39 -14.45 -14.53 -15.76
CA GLY A 39 -14.50 -14.14 -14.35
C GLY A 39 -13.84 -12.81 -13.96
N GLY A 40 -13.71 -11.85 -14.87
CA GLY A 40 -12.83 -10.69 -14.73
C GLY A 40 -13.34 -9.63 -13.76
N GLY A 41 -14.52 -9.81 -13.20
CA GLY A 41 -15.13 -8.90 -12.23
C GLY A 41 -14.55 -9.05 -10.81
N ILE A 42 -14.07 -10.24 -10.43
CA ILE A 42 -13.57 -10.52 -9.07
C ILE A 42 -12.04 -10.55 -9.01
N LEU A 43 -11.34 -11.06 -10.03
CA LEU A 43 -9.88 -11.28 -9.96
C LEU A 43 -8.99 -10.11 -10.42
N LYS A 44 -9.54 -9.09 -11.10
CA LYS A 44 -8.72 -8.06 -11.77
C LYS A 44 -7.84 -7.25 -10.80
N ASN A 45 -8.16 -7.21 -9.51
CA ASN A 45 -7.43 -6.41 -8.54
C ASN A 45 -6.63 -7.24 -7.51
N ASP A 46 -6.88 -8.54 -7.38
CA ASP A 46 -6.25 -9.34 -6.32
C ASP A 46 -4.89 -9.90 -6.75
N SER A 47 -4.73 -10.32 -8.01
CA SER A 47 -3.41 -10.73 -8.53
C SER A 47 -2.38 -9.59 -8.41
N ARG A 48 -2.79 -8.34 -8.71
CA ARG A 48 -1.92 -7.17 -8.57
C ARG A 48 -1.50 -6.92 -7.13
N LYS A 49 -2.43 -7.02 -6.17
CA LYS A 49 -2.13 -6.84 -4.74
C LYS A 49 -1.20 -7.93 -4.23
N ILE A 50 -1.44 -9.19 -4.59
CA ILE A 50 -0.60 -10.33 -4.20
C ILE A 50 0.81 -10.15 -4.75
N SER A 51 0.96 -9.80 -6.03
CA SER A 51 2.28 -9.52 -6.63
C SER A 51 2.99 -8.36 -5.92
N LEU A 52 2.26 -7.32 -5.53
CA LEU A 52 2.82 -6.17 -4.82
C LEU A 52 3.28 -6.55 -3.41
N THR A 53 2.48 -7.31 -2.66
CA THR A 53 2.83 -7.87 -1.35
C THR A 53 4.08 -8.74 -1.46
N ALA A 54 4.13 -9.65 -2.44
CA ALA A 54 5.28 -10.52 -2.67
C ALA A 54 6.54 -9.73 -3.03
N PHE A 55 6.42 -8.69 -3.86
CA PHE A 55 7.53 -7.80 -4.21
C PHE A 55 8.10 -7.09 -2.99
N PHE A 56 7.25 -6.47 -2.16
CA PHE A 56 7.71 -5.78 -0.95
C PHE A 56 8.30 -6.75 0.07
N ALA A 57 7.72 -7.94 0.23
CA ALA A 57 8.26 -8.97 1.11
C ALA A 57 9.67 -9.41 0.67
N ALA A 58 9.84 -9.71 -0.62
CA ALA A 58 11.12 -10.12 -1.18
C ALA A 58 12.16 -9.00 -1.11
N ALA A 59 11.78 -7.77 -1.47
CA ALA A 59 12.68 -6.62 -1.44
C ALA A 59 13.14 -6.29 -0.02
N TYR A 60 12.23 -6.33 0.96
CA TYR A 60 12.58 -6.10 2.36
C TYR A 60 13.50 -7.20 2.89
N ALA A 61 13.11 -8.47 2.69
CA ALA A 61 13.90 -9.61 3.16
C ALA A 61 15.32 -9.61 2.56
N ALA A 62 15.42 -9.43 1.24
CA ALA A 62 16.70 -9.33 0.56
C ALA A 62 17.52 -8.13 1.07
N GLY A 63 16.90 -6.97 1.29
CA GLY A 63 17.57 -5.79 1.83
C GLY A 63 18.18 -6.06 3.21
N VAL A 64 17.43 -6.64 4.13
CA VAL A 64 17.94 -6.94 5.47
C VAL A 64 19.04 -8.00 5.44
N ILE A 65 18.89 -9.05 4.64
CA ILE A 65 19.87 -10.15 4.57
C ILE A 65 21.17 -9.69 3.88
N LEU A 66 21.08 -8.92 2.79
CA LEU A 66 22.27 -8.41 2.08
C LEU A 66 23.05 -7.43 2.95
N PHE A 67 22.34 -6.60 3.74
CA PHE A 67 22.95 -5.67 4.68
C PHE A 67 23.01 -6.24 6.11
N ALA A 68 22.99 -7.57 6.28
CA ALA A 68 23.05 -8.22 7.59
C ALA A 68 24.15 -7.68 8.53
N PRO A 69 25.41 -7.44 8.09
CA PRO A 69 26.45 -6.92 9.00
C PRO A 69 26.16 -5.52 9.55
N ILE A 70 25.32 -4.73 8.87
CA ILE A 70 24.91 -3.38 9.31
C ILE A 70 23.53 -3.44 10.01
N SER A 71 22.69 -4.38 9.58
CA SER A 71 21.29 -4.52 10.02
C SER A 71 21.15 -5.24 11.35
N PHE A 72 22.18 -5.94 11.83
CA PHE A 72 22.18 -6.65 13.12
C PHE A 72 23.34 -6.26 14.04
N ASP A 73 23.92 -5.06 13.83
CA ASP A 73 25.00 -4.59 14.69
C ASP A 73 24.49 -4.37 16.14
N PRO A 74 25.22 -4.85 17.17
CA PRO A 74 24.80 -4.76 18.57
C PRO A 74 24.74 -3.35 19.15
N ARG A 75 25.42 -2.36 18.54
CA ARG A 75 25.52 -0.99 19.06
C ARG A 75 24.74 0.01 18.23
N PHE A 76 24.80 -0.09 16.90
CA PHE A 76 24.09 0.80 16.00
C PHE A 76 23.39 0.01 14.90
N GLN A 77 22.16 -0.43 15.19
CA GLN A 77 21.37 -1.20 14.24
C GLN A 77 20.76 -0.26 13.19
N ILE A 78 21.24 -0.34 11.94
CA ILE A 78 20.67 0.41 10.81
C ILE A 78 20.04 -0.56 9.82
N ARG A 79 18.72 -0.67 9.84
CA ARG A 79 17.97 -1.42 8.83
C ARG A 79 17.69 -0.54 7.64
N VAL A 80 18.59 -0.57 6.65
CA VAL A 80 18.43 0.17 5.39
C VAL A 80 17.12 -0.20 4.68
N ALA A 81 16.67 -1.45 4.83
CA ALA A 81 15.38 -1.91 4.30
C ALA A 81 14.19 -1.12 4.85
N ASP A 82 14.31 -0.46 6.01
CA ASP A 82 13.23 0.36 6.56
C ASP A 82 12.92 1.60 5.72
N ALA A 83 13.80 1.97 4.78
CA ALA A 83 13.48 2.98 3.77
C ALA A 83 12.28 2.60 2.88
N LEU A 84 11.89 1.31 2.86
CA LEU A 84 10.70 0.85 2.13
C LEU A 84 9.40 1.06 2.92
N LEU A 85 9.44 1.28 4.25
CA LEU A 85 8.25 1.42 5.09
C LEU A 85 7.32 2.56 4.64
N PRO A 86 7.83 3.79 4.40
CA PRO A 86 6.99 4.91 4.01
C PRO A 86 6.20 4.70 2.72
N LEU A 87 6.64 3.78 1.84
CA LEU A 87 5.95 3.47 0.59
C LEU A 87 4.56 2.86 0.84
N SER A 88 4.32 2.32 2.04
CA SER A 88 3.00 1.90 2.50
C SER A 88 1.94 3.01 2.38
N MET A 89 2.34 4.28 2.48
CA MET A 89 1.44 5.43 2.32
C MET A 89 0.93 5.61 0.89
N ILE A 90 1.62 5.06 -0.11
CA ILE A 90 1.20 5.09 -1.52
C ILE A 90 0.47 3.80 -1.87
N PHE A 91 1.05 2.65 -1.52
CA PHE A 91 0.59 1.34 -1.99
C PHE A 91 -0.46 0.70 -1.08
N GLY A 92 -0.62 1.21 0.14
CA GLY A 92 -1.66 0.82 1.09
C GLY A 92 -1.43 -0.54 1.76
N PRO A 93 -2.51 -1.22 2.17
CA PRO A 93 -2.46 -2.47 2.92
C PRO A 93 -1.61 -3.60 2.31
N PRO A 94 -1.58 -3.79 0.97
CA PRO A 94 -0.73 -4.81 0.36
C PRO A 94 0.77 -4.62 0.64
N ALA A 95 1.25 -3.37 0.68
CA ALA A 95 2.64 -3.07 0.96
C ALA A 95 2.97 -3.29 2.44
N ALA A 96 2.09 -2.85 3.36
CA ALA A 96 2.26 -3.11 4.78
C ALA A 96 2.32 -4.61 5.10
N LEU A 97 1.43 -5.42 4.50
CA LEU A 97 1.48 -6.88 4.61
C LEU A 97 2.80 -7.43 4.07
N GLY A 98 3.27 -6.93 2.92
CA GLY A 98 4.52 -7.36 2.33
C GLY A 98 5.72 -7.06 3.22
N LEU A 99 5.81 -5.83 3.74
CA LEU A 99 6.90 -5.38 4.60
C LEU A 99 6.92 -6.10 5.95
N GLY A 100 5.75 -6.37 6.54
CA GLY A 100 5.64 -7.18 7.75
C GLY A 100 6.10 -8.62 7.54
N LEU A 101 5.62 -9.28 6.48
CA LEU A 101 6.04 -10.64 6.14
C LEU A 101 7.52 -10.72 5.78
N GLY A 102 8.02 -9.76 4.99
CA GLY A 102 9.44 -9.65 4.65
C GLY A 102 10.32 -9.49 5.88
N CYS A 103 9.87 -8.71 6.87
CA CYS A 103 10.57 -8.57 8.15
C CYS A 103 10.59 -9.87 8.95
N SER A 104 9.47 -10.57 9.07
CA SER A 104 9.46 -11.90 9.69
C SER A 104 10.40 -12.88 8.99
N ILE A 105 10.41 -12.90 7.65
CA ILE A 105 11.32 -13.76 6.88
C ILE A 105 12.79 -13.38 7.13
N ALA A 106 13.12 -12.08 7.10
CA ALA A 106 14.48 -11.61 7.38
C ALA A 106 14.95 -11.98 8.79
N ASN A 107 14.06 -11.87 9.78
CA ASN A 107 14.37 -12.16 11.17
C ASN A 107 14.52 -13.66 11.45
N LEU A 108 14.05 -14.55 10.55
CA LEU A 108 14.43 -15.97 10.62
C LEU A 108 15.95 -16.17 10.42
N TYR A 109 16.59 -15.28 9.66
CA TYR A 109 18.04 -15.30 9.43
C TYR A 109 18.84 -14.56 10.52
N SER A 110 18.19 -13.79 11.40
CA SER A 110 18.88 -12.97 12.41
C SER A 110 19.45 -13.79 13.57
N GLY A 111 18.84 -14.95 13.87
CA GLY A 111 19.24 -15.81 14.98
C GLY A 111 18.73 -15.36 16.36
N TYR A 112 17.95 -14.28 16.46
CA TYR A 112 17.42 -13.73 17.72
C TYR A 112 16.14 -14.41 18.22
N GLY A 113 15.78 -15.55 17.64
CA GLY A 113 14.65 -16.38 18.06
C GLY A 113 13.28 -15.90 17.57
N ILE A 114 12.24 -16.62 17.97
CA ILE A 114 10.87 -16.40 17.46
C ILE A 114 10.27 -15.05 17.88
N VAL A 115 10.76 -14.48 18.98
CA VAL A 115 10.32 -13.17 19.48
C VAL A 115 10.68 -12.07 18.47
N ASP A 116 11.87 -12.10 17.88
CA ASP A 116 12.28 -11.14 16.85
C ASP A 116 11.48 -11.32 15.55
N VAL A 117 11.19 -12.57 15.16
CA VAL A 117 10.39 -12.89 13.96
C VAL A 117 8.98 -12.32 14.04
N VAL A 118 8.29 -12.57 15.16
CA VAL A 118 6.91 -12.13 15.36
C VAL A 118 6.86 -10.66 15.75
N GLY A 119 7.72 -10.24 16.67
CA GLY A 119 7.79 -8.87 17.17
C GLY A 119 8.21 -7.87 16.09
N GLY A 120 9.25 -8.18 15.31
CA GLY A 120 9.69 -7.34 14.20
C GLY A 120 8.65 -7.24 13.09
N GLY A 121 8.09 -8.37 12.65
CA GLY A 121 7.04 -8.38 11.63
C GLY A 121 5.78 -7.61 12.05
N ALA A 122 5.33 -7.81 13.29
CA ALA A 122 4.19 -7.08 13.85
C ALA A 122 4.48 -5.58 13.99
N ALA A 123 5.69 -5.21 14.40
CA ALA A 123 6.11 -3.81 14.50
C ALA A 123 6.05 -3.11 13.14
N ASN A 124 6.66 -3.70 12.11
CA ASN A 124 6.67 -3.14 10.76
C ASN A 124 5.28 -3.07 10.15
N PHE A 125 4.47 -4.12 10.32
CA PHE A 125 3.09 -4.12 9.85
C PHE A 125 2.27 -2.99 10.51
N THR A 126 2.37 -2.86 11.83
CA THR A 126 1.65 -1.83 12.59
C THR A 126 2.12 -0.43 12.21
N ALA A 127 3.43 -0.23 12.09
CA ALA A 127 4.04 1.03 11.67
C ALA A 127 3.49 1.48 10.30
N CYS A 128 3.54 0.59 9.30
CA CYS A 128 3.03 0.87 7.96
C CYS A 128 1.52 1.12 7.92
N MET A 129 0.74 0.39 8.72
CA MET A 129 -0.71 0.61 8.82
C MET A 129 -1.02 2.00 9.37
N LEU A 130 -0.35 2.40 10.46
CA LEU A 130 -0.52 3.73 11.05
C LEU A 130 -0.07 4.83 10.09
N ALA A 131 1.07 4.66 9.43
CA ALA A 131 1.55 5.59 8.42
C ALA A 131 0.57 5.73 7.26
N TRP A 132 0.01 4.63 6.77
CA TRP A 132 -0.97 4.67 5.68
C TRP A 132 -2.24 5.47 6.07
N LEU A 133 -2.71 5.34 7.31
CA LEU A 133 -3.87 6.08 7.82
C LEU A 133 -3.60 7.59 7.96
N ILE A 134 -2.37 7.97 8.30
CA ILE A 134 -1.99 9.36 8.61
C ILE A 134 -1.41 10.09 7.38
N GLY A 135 -0.66 9.38 6.54
CA GLY A 135 0.25 9.85 5.48
C GLY A 135 -0.38 10.43 4.21
N GLY A 136 -1.62 10.91 4.28
CA GLY A 136 -2.39 11.38 3.14
C GLY A 136 -2.19 12.85 2.74
N GLY A 137 -2.09 13.11 1.44
CA GLY A 137 -2.24 14.44 0.82
C GLY A 137 -1.01 15.32 0.91
N ASN A 138 -0.77 15.92 2.07
CA ASN A 138 0.23 16.98 2.27
C ASN A 138 1.61 16.41 2.66
N VAL A 139 2.68 17.09 2.23
CA VAL A 139 4.08 16.75 2.58
C VAL A 139 4.28 16.65 4.09
N LYS A 140 3.68 17.58 4.87
CA LYS A 140 3.74 17.56 6.34
C LYS A 140 3.14 16.28 6.95
N ARG A 141 2.05 15.77 6.36
CA ARG A 141 1.38 14.53 6.83
C ARG A 141 2.20 13.30 6.49
N ARG A 142 2.85 13.28 5.32
CA ARG A 142 3.77 12.22 4.92
C ARG A 142 4.99 12.15 5.85
N PHE A 143 5.58 13.31 6.17
CA PHE A 143 6.67 13.38 7.14
C PHE A 143 6.22 12.93 8.53
N LEU A 144 5.04 13.35 8.98
CA LEU A 144 4.47 12.85 10.23
C LEU A 144 4.26 11.33 10.20
N GLY A 145 3.83 10.76 9.08
CA GLY A 145 3.73 9.31 8.91
C GLY A 145 5.09 8.60 9.09
N CYS A 146 6.18 9.16 8.56
CA CYS A 146 7.53 8.61 8.72
C CYS A 146 7.99 8.65 10.18
N LEU A 147 7.65 9.73 10.91
CA LEU A 147 7.92 9.83 12.34
C LEU A 147 7.11 8.80 13.14
N VAL A 148 5.85 8.56 12.79
CA VAL A 148 5.01 7.54 13.43
C VAL A 148 5.56 6.14 13.18
N GLU A 149 6.02 5.85 11.96
CA GLU A 149 6.70 4.57 11.65
C GLU A 149 7.93 4.39 12.51
N THR A 150 8.78 5.42 12.57
CA THR A 150 10.01 5.40 13.35
C THR A 150 9.75 5.19 14.83
N ALA A 151 8.79 5.93 15.40
CA ALA A 151 8.42 5.78 16.81
C ALA A 151 7.87 4.38 17.10
N THR A 152 7.00 3.85 16.23
CA THR A 152 6.38 2.53 16.41
C THR A 152 7.42 1.42 16.36
N VAL A 153 8.29 1.41 15.34
CA VAL A 153 9.36 0.42 15.20
C VAL A 153 10.34 0.55 16.37
N THR A 154 10.75 1.76 16.74
CA THR A 154 11.70 1.99 17.83
C THR A 154 11.17 1.48 19.16
N ILE A 155 9.92 1.83 19.51
CA ILE A 155 9.32 1.45 20.80
C ILE A 155 9.13 -0.07 20.87
N ILE A 156 8.55 -0.67 19.82
CA ILE A 156 8.26 -2.12 19.84
C ILE A 156 9.56 -2.91 19.77
N VAL A 157 10.43 -2.61 18.80
CA VAL A 157 11.63 -3.42 18.58
C VAL A 157 12.73 -3.12 19.61
N GLY A 158 12.97 -1.86 19.93
CA GLY A 158 13.99 -1.50 20.93
C GLY A 158 13.66 -1.99 22.33
N SER A 159 12.37 -2.13 22.69
CA SER A 159 11.99 -2.65 24.01
C SER A 159 12.32 -4.13 24.19
N TYR A 160 11.99 -5.00 23.24
CA TYR A 160 12.35 -6.42 23.36
C TYR A 160 13.83 -6.68 23.07
N LEU A 161 14.45 -5.88 22.21
CA LEU A 161 15.85 -6.07 21.84
C LEU A 161 16.81 -5.78 23.00
N SER A 162 16.44 -4.87 23.91
CA SER A 162 17.12 -4.68 25.20
C SER A 162 17.16 -5.96 26.03
N LEU A 163 16.08 -6.75 26.03
CA LEU A 163 16.02 -8.03 26.75
C LEU A 163 16.87 -9.11 26.09
N ILE A 164 16.99 -9.10 24.75
CA ILE A 164 17.75 -10.11 24.00
C ILE A 164 19.27 -9.88 24.10
N TYR A 165 19.72 -8.63 23.99
CA TYR A 165 21.16 -8.32 24.06
C TYR A 165 21.67 -8.07 25.49
N GLU A 166 20.80 -8.15 26.51
CA GLU A 166 21.14 -7.84 27.90
C GLU A 166 21.78 -6.44 28.07
N VAL A 167 21.38 -5.48 27.22
CA VAL A 167 21.85 -4.10 27.25
C VAL A 167 20.81 -3.19 27.90
N PRO A 168 21.23 -2.07 28.52
CA PRO A 168 20.30 -1.07 29.01
C PRO A 168 19.34 -0.61 27.92
N ILE A 169 18.07 -0.44 28.28
CA ILE A 169 16.99 -0.14 27.33
C ILE A 169 17.26 1.16 26.56
N GLU A 170 17.94 2.12 27.18
CA GLU A 170 18.30 3.39 26.57
C GLU A 170 19.25 3.17 25.38
N VAL A 171 20.20 2.24 25.49
CA VAL A 171 21.16 1.95 24.42
C VAL A 171 20.45 1.32 23.23
N SER A 172 19.57 0.35 23.47
CA SER A 172 18.82 -0.32 22.40
C SER A 172 17.85 0.65 21.71
N LEU A 173 17.11 1.44 22.49
CA LEU A 173 16.17 2.44 21.96
C LEU A 173 16.89 3.52 21.17
N ILE A 174 17.99 4.09 21.68
CA ILE A 174 18.71 5.16 20.99
C ILE A 174 19.39 4.63 19.72
N GLY A 175 20.02 3.46 19.78
CA GLY A 175 20.67 2.84 18.63
C GLY A 175 19.68 2.59 17.50
N LEU A 176 18.53 2.00 17.82
CA LEU A 176 17.47 1.76 16.86
C LEU A 176 16.81 3.05 16.37
N LEU A 177 16.56 4.02 17.26
CA LEU A 177 15.97 5.32 16.91
C LEU A 177 16.83 6.04 15.87
N VAL A 178 18.15 6.10 16.09
CA VAL A 178 19.07 6.77 15.16
C VAL A 178 19.08 6.06 13.81
N GLY A 179 19.16 4.72 13.80
CA GLY A 179 19.14 3.93 12.57
C GLY A 179 17.83 4.07 11.79
N SER A 180 16.69 4.04 12.50
CA SER A 180 15.36 4.22 11.90
C SER A 180 15.13 5.68 11.46
N LEU A 181 15.65 6.69 12.16
CA LEU A 181 15.60 8.07 11.70
C LEU A 181 16.31 8.23 10.34
N ILE A 182 17.50 7.66 10.20
CA ILE A 182 18.26 7.71 8.95
C ILE A 182 17.53 6.92 7.85
N SER A 183 17.10 5.70 8.15
CA SER A 183 16.52 4.81 7.13
C SER A 183 15.12 5.27 6.71
N ILE A 184 14.25 5.63 7.65
CA ILE A 184 12.84 5.97 7.38
C ILE A 184 12.69 7.45 7.03
N ASN A 185 13.23 8.36 7.86
CA ASN A 185 12.95 9.81 7.69
C ASN A 185 13.86 10.49 6.67
N ILE A 186 15.06 9.96 6.43
CA ILE A 186 15.95 10.50 5.40
C ILE A 186 15.75 9.72 4.10
N LEU A 187 16.12 8.44 4.08
CA LEU A 187 16.07 7.64 2.84
C LEU A 187 14.64 7.34 2.41
N GLY A 188 13.80 6.85 3.32
CA GLY A 188 12.41 6.48 3.03
C GLY A 188 11.55 7.68 2.64
N PHE A 189 11.67 8.81 3.32
CA PHE A 189 10.97 10.04 2.95
C PHE A 189 11.43 10.59 1.61
N ALA A 190 12.74 10.59 1.33
CA ALA A 190 13.26 11.00 0.02
C ALA A 190 12.71 10.13 -1.11
N LEU A 191 12.66 8.80 -0.89
CA LEU A 191 12.08 7.86 -1.83
C LEU A 191 10.57 8.09 -2.01
N LEU A 192 9.84 8.30 -0.92
CA LEU A 192 8.40 8.60 -0.94
C LEU A 192 8.09 9.86 -1.77
N GLU A 193 8.79 10.96 -1.49
CA GLU A 193 8.60 12.22 -2.23
C GLU A 193 9.01 12.10 -3.70
N ALA A 194 10.06 11.33 -4.02
CA ALA A 194 10.43 11.05 -5.40
C ALA A 194 9.31 10.33 -6.17
N LEU A 195 8.62 9.38 -5.54
CA LEU A 195 7.49 8.67 -6.14
C LEU A 195 6.26 9.57 -6.31
N TYR A 196 5.97 10.42 -5.32
CA TYR A 196 4.89 11.42 -5.41
C TYR A 196 5.12 12.43 -6.53
N ARG A 197 6.35 12.95 -6.68
CA ARG A 197 6.71 13.87 -7.78
C ARG A 197 6.54 13.25 -9.16
N ARG A 198 6.69 11.93 -9.27
CA ARG A 198 6.49 11.17 -10.52
C ARG A 198 5.03 10.82 -10.80
N GLY A 199 4.09 11.23 -9.95
CA GLY A 199 2.67 10.98 -10.14
C GLY A 199 2.26 9.51 -9.93
N ILE A 200 3.06 8.73 -9.17
CA ILE A 200 2.82 7.29 -9.02
C ILE A 200 1.57 7.02 -8.19
N LYS A 201 1.27 7.87 -7.22
CA LYS A 201 0.05 7.72 -6.43
C LYS A 201 -1.19 7.91 -7.29
N GLU A 202 -1.21 8.91 -8.14
CA GLU A 202 -2.30 9.23 -9.05
C GLU A 202 -2.54 8.10 -10.05
N LYS A 203 -1.48 7.43 -10.51
CA LYS A 203 -1.57 6.21 -11.34
C LYS A 203 -2.00 4.97 -10.56
N TYR A 204 -1.84 4.96 -9.24
CA TYR A 204 -2.22 3.84 -8.39
C TYR A 204 -3.68 3.95 -7.94
N ASP A 205 -4.09 5.14 -7.50
CA ASP A 205 -5.47 5.48 -7.11
C ASP A 205 -6.38 5.65 -8.34
N GLY A 206 -5.83 6.12 -9.46
CA GLY A 206 -6.49 6.19 -10.76
C GLY A 206 -6.53 4.82 -11.42
N LYS A 207 -7.68 4.15 -11.30
CA LYS A 207 -8.12 3.20 -12.34
C LYS A 207 -8.27 3.89 -13.69
#